data_AF-A0A259KA98-F1
#
_entry.id   AF-A0A259KA98-F1
#
_cell.length_a   1.000
_cell.length_b   1.000
_cell.length_c   1.000
_cell.angle_alpha   90.00
_cell.angle_beta   90.00
_cell.angle_gamma   90.00
#
_symmetry.space_group_name_H-M   'P 1'
#
loop_
_entity.id
_entity.type
_entity.pdbx_description
1 polymer ?
#
loop_
_entity_poly.entity_id
_entity_poly.type
_entity_poly.pdbx_seq_one_letter_code
_entity_poly.pdbx_strand_id
1 'polypeptide(L)'
;APPPPAIAALLALNDPRTSRDCVDHIASIGPQPPLYVHREAEIEGRSPFRRTKVRLLAPEEDTSVYYGRLSPHTLALMDPDEAGAAMAAATLTPPVGVSQKDFADLIKFRSSGMSSNLLQIDKAANNSSVVIELEWEGWILLLPGDAEEKSWAIMDRKGLLRPAHFLKVSHHGSVNGTPPEVYEKVLPEVAPDDRARIAVVSTFNGSYPGVPNADTLTALSTRATLYDTRTLEPGRSFDFEFEA
;
A
#
# COMPACT_ATOMS: atom_id res chain seq x y z
N ALA A 1 -8.17 26.38 -14.11
CA ALA A 1 -7.13 26.12 -15.12
C ALA A 1 -7.08 24.61 -15.35
N PRO A 2 -6.75 24.12 -16.56
CA PRO A 2 -6.52 22.69 -16.75
C PRO A 2 -5.36 22.21 -15.86
N PRO A 3 -5.36 20.94 -15.41
CA PRO A 3 -4.26 20.41 -14.62
C PRO A 3 -2.95 20.51 -15.41
N PRO A 4 -1.81 20.77 -14.75
CA PRO A 4 -0.49 20.70 -15.38
C PRO A 4 -0.32 19.40 -16.18
N PRO A 5 0.39 19.38 -17.33
CA PRO A 5 0.50 18.20 -18.17
C PRO A 5 0.95 16.92 -17.43
N ALA A 6 1.85 17.06 -16.45
CA ALA A 6 2.27 15.95 -15.59
C ALA A 6 1.12 15.41 -14.72
N ILE A 7 0.30 16.30 -14.16
CA ILE A 7 -0.91 15.92 -13.40
C ILE A 7 -1.96 15.32 -14.32
N ALA A 8 -2.13 15.84 -15.55
CA ALA A 8 -3.03 15.26 -16.54
C ALA A 8 -2.64 13.82 -16.92
N ALA A 9 -1.34 13.54 -17.08
CA ALA A 9 -0.83 12.20 -17.32
C ALA A 9 -1.05 11.25 -16.13
N LEU A 10 -0.84 11.73 -14.89
CA LEU A 10 -1.14 10.96 -13.67
C LEU A 10 -2.64 10.68 -13.52
N LEU A 11 -3.50 11.65 -13.83
CA LEU A 11 -4.95 11.46 -13.78
C LEU A 11 -5.43 10.48 -14.84
N ALA A 12 -4.80 10.47 -16.03
CA ALA A 12 -5.09 9.45 -17.04
C ALA A 12 -4.83 8.06 -16.46
N LEU A 13 -3.72 7.83 -15.75
CA LEU A 13 -3.41 6.53 -15.11
C LEU A 13 -4.47 6.05 -14.10
N ASN A 14 -5.32 6.96 -13.60
CA ASN A 14 -6.35 6.70 -12.60
C ASN A 14 -7.79 6.74 -13.17
N ASP A 15 -7.94 6.85 -14.49
CA ASP A 15 -9.19 6.62 -15.24
C ASP A 15 -9.52 5.11 -15.18
N PRO A 16 -10.78 4.64 -15.03
CA PRO A 16 -11.10 3.25 -14.73
C PRO A 16 -10.86 2.36 -15.97
N ARG A 17 -9.58 2.11 -16.21
CA ARG A 17 -9.01 1.31 -17.28
C ARG A 17 -8.55 -0.01 -16.67
N THR A 18 -8.50 -1.07 -17.47
CA THR A 18 -7.98 -2.35 -16.97
C THR A 18 -6.50 -2.18 -16.57
N SER A 19 -5.97 -3.02 -15.68
CA SER A 19 -4.55 -2.96 -15.32
C SER A 19 -3.63 -3.06 -16.55
N ARG A 20 -4.07 -3.78 -17.59
CA ARG A 20 -3.39 -3.86 -18.89
C ARG A 20 -3.34 -2.49 -19.57
N ASP A 21 -4.46 -1.80 -19.67
CA ASP A 21 -4.53 -0.47 -20.29
C ASP A 21 -3.65 0.55 -19.55
N CYS A 22 -3.55 0.45 -18.21
CA CYS A 22 -2.64 1.28 -17.43
C CYS A 22 -1.17 0.97 -17.75
N VAL A 23 -0.79 -0.31 -17.84
CA VAL A 23 0.57 -0.72 -18.21
C VAL A 23 0.90 -0.29 -19.64
N ASP A 24 0.00 -0.50 -20.60
CA ASP A 24 0.16 -0.09 -21.99
C ASP A 24 0.32 1.43 -22.11
N HIS A 25 -0.44 2.18 -21.31
CA HIS A 25 -0.29 3.63 -21.23
C HIS A 25 1.07 4.04 -20.66
N ILE A 26 1.52 3.45 -19.55
CA ILE A 26 2.86 3.72 -18.98
C ILE A 26 3.95 3.40 -20.02
N ALA A 27 3.84 2.27 -20.70
CA ALA A 27 4.76 1.87 -21.76
C ALA A 27 4.78 2.85 -22.94
N SER A 28 3.65 3.51 -23.22
CA SER A 28 3.56 4.53 -24.29
C SER A 28 4.17 5.88 -23.92
N ILE A 29 4.31 6.20 -22.63
CA ILE A 29 4.79 7.51 -22.17
C ILE A 29 6.34 7.60 -22.20
N GLY A 30 7.03 6.48 -21.97
CA GLY A 30 8.48 6.43 -21.86
C GLY A 30 9.17 5.89 -23.11
N PRO A 31 10.41 6.32 -23.42
CA PRO A 31 11.23 5.70 -24.47
C PRO A 31 11.77 4.32 -24.06
N GLN A 32 11.63 3.94 -22.79
CA GLN A 32 12.07 2.68 -22.23
C GLN A 32 10.86 1.87 -21.74
N PRO A 33 10.92 0.53 -21.79
CA PRO A 33 9.86 -0.31 -21.24
C PRO A 33 9.67 -0.07 -19.73
N PRO A 34 8.46 -0.29 -19.19
CA PRO A 34 8.22 -0.19 -17.76
C PRO A 34 9.16 -1.10 -16.97
N LEU A 35 9.77 -0.55 -15.93
CA LEU A 35 10.56 -1.33 -14.98
C LEU A 35 9.63 -1.87 -13.89
N TYR A 36 9.55 -3.18 -13.77
CA TYR A 36 8.92 -3.83 -12.64
C TYR A 36 9.88 -3.80 -11.45
N VAL A 37 9.38 -3.41 -10.29
CA VAL A 37 10.22 -3.18 -9.11
C VAL A 37 9.72 -3.95 -7.90
N HIS A 38 10.69 -4.31 -7.06
CA HIS A 38 10.51 -4.81 -5.70
C HIS A 38 11.60 -4.17 -4.84
N ARG A 39 11.56 -4.39 -3.52
CA ARG A 39 12.46 -3.80 -2.53
C ARG A 39 13.95 -3.92 -2.89
N GLU A 40 14.33 -5.03 -3.51
CA GLU A 40 15.72 -5.37 -3.84
C GLU A 40 16.07 -5.06 -5.31
N ALA A 41 15.14 -4.47 -6.06
CA ALA A 41 15.37 -4.11 -7.45
C ALA A 41 16.47 -3.05 -7.57
N GLU A 42 17.41 -3.27 -8.50
CA GLU A 42 18.45 -2.30 -8.83
C GLU A 42 17.87 -1.13 -9.64
N ILE A 43 17.59 -0.02 -8.95
CA ILE A 43 17.02 1.20 -9.56
C ILE A 43 18.04 2.33 -9.75
N GLU A 44 19.29 2.13 -9.32
CA GLU A 44 20.33 3.14 -9.47
C GLU A 44 20.62 3.41 -10.96
N GLY A 45 20.71 4.69 -11.32
CA GLY A 45 20.91 5.12 -12.72
C GLY A 45 19.70 4.91 -13.64
N ARG A 46 18.60 4.30 -13.17
CA ARG A 46 17.36 4.12 -13.95
C ARG A 46 16.44 5.35 -13.92
N SER A 47 16.67 6.27 -12.99
CA SER A 47 15.89 7.50 -12.83
C SER A 47 16.58 8.73 -13.43
N PRO A 48 15.81 9.68 -14.01
CA PRO A 48 16.37 10.96 -14.46
C PRO A 48 16.78 11.87 -13.30
N PHE A 49 16.35 11.59 -12.06
CA PHE A 49 16.68 12.44 -10.91
C PHE A 49 18.20 12.44 -10.64
N ARG A 50 18.75 13.64 -10.42
CA ARG A 50 20.15 13.87 -10.04
C ARG A 50 20.10 14.47 -8.64
N ARG A 51 20.95 13.99 -7.72
CA ARG A 51 20.97 14.37 -6.29
C ARG A 51 19.79 13.86 -5.44
N THR A 52 18.96 12.99 -6.00
CA THR A 52 17.91 12.28 -5.26
C THR A 52 18.33 10.83 -5.07
N LYS A 53 18.24 10.30 -3.86
CA LYS A 53 18.32 8.86 -3.62
C LYS A 53 16.91 8.32 -3.50
N VAL A 54 16.66 7.21 -4.16
CA VAL A 54 15.38 6.50 -4.11
C VAL A 54 15.63 5.17 -3.43
N ARG A 55 14.84 4.85 -2.41
CA ARG A 55 14.79 3.52 -1.78
C ARG A 55 13.40 2.95 -1.96
N LEU A 56 13.34 1.69 -2.35
CA LEU A 56 12.11 0.91 -2.32
C LEU A 56 12.10 0.14 -1.00
N LEU A 57 11.08 0.34 -0.19
CA LEU A 57 10.97 -0.36 1.10
C LEU A 57 10.04 -1.59 1.00
N ALA A 58 9.16 -1.60 0.00
CA ALA A 58 8.22 -2.67 -0.32
C ALA A 58 7.80 -2.53 -1.80
N PRO A 59 7.22 -3.57 -2.44
CA PRO A 59 6.98 -4.90 -1.90
C PRO A 59 8.24 -5.79 -1.90
N GLU A 60 8.17 -6.94 -1.26
CA GLU A 60 9.14 -8.03 -1.48
C GLU A 60 9.01 -8.60 -2.91
N GLU A 61 10.07 -9.24 -3.43
CA GLU A 61 10.01 -9.91 -4.75
C GLU A 61 8.93 -10.98 -4.76
N ASP A 62 8.93 -11.82 -3.71
CA ASP A 62 7.85 -12.76 -3.44
C ASP A 62 6.73 -12.05 -2.67
N THR A 63 5.72 -11.57 -3.40
CA THR A 63 4.53 -10.94 -2.80
C THR A 63 3.58 -11.95 -2.15
N SER A 64 3.77 -13.26 -2.34
CA SER A 64 2.96 -14.31 -1.67
C SER A 64 3.04 -14.19 -0.15
N VAL A 65 4.13 -13.60 0.36
CA VAL A 65 4.31 -13.27 1.77
C VAL A 65 3.15 -12.45 2.33
N TYR A 66 2.44 -11.65 1.52
CA TYR A 66 1.31 -10.82 1.94
C TYR A 66 -0.02 -11.59 2.02
N TYR A 67 -0.20 -12.62 1.19
CA TYR A 67 -1.47 -13.37 1.08
C TYR A 67 -1.79 -14.28 2.28
N GLY A 68 -0.85 -14.46 3.22
CA GLY A 68 -1.09 -15.32 4.38
C GLY A 68 -1.16 -16.80 3.96
N ARG A 69 -1.87 -17.65 4.71
CA ARG A 69 -2.03 -19.09 4.37
C ARG A 69 -3.02 -19.31 3.20
N LEU A 70 -2.80 -18.66 2.07
CA LEU A 70 -3.40 -19.04 0.80
C LEU A 70 -2.32 -19.82 0.04
N SER A 71 -2.45 -21.14 0.03
CA SER A 71 -1.50 -22.04 -0.64
C SER A 71 -1.50 -21.80 -2.15
N PRO A 72 -0.38 -21.85 -2.89
CA PRO A 72 -0.33 -21.58 -4.33
C PRO A 72 -1.33 -22.36 -5.20
N HIS A 73 -1.77 -23.54 -4.74
CA HIS A 73 -2.82 -24.33 -5.38
C HIS A 73 -4.22 -23.67 -5.36
N THR A 74 -4.45 -22.62 -4.57
CA THR A 74 -5.76 -21.94 -4.46
C THR A 74 -6.02 -20.95 -5.59
N LEU A 75 -4.97 -20.44 -6.26
CA LEU A 75 -5.11 -19.52 -7.40
C LEU A 75 -5.53 -20.23 -8.70
N ALA A 76 -5.28 -21.55 -8.80
CA ALA A 76 -5.56 -22.34 -10.00
C ALA A 76 -7.00 -22.89 -10.08
N LEU A 77 -7.82 -22.70 -9.05
CA LEU A 77 -9.17 -23.30 -8.93
C LEU A 77 -10.32 -22.27 -8.97
N MET A 78 -10.06 -21.01 -9.32
CA MET A 78 -11.12 -20.01 -9.49
C MET A 78 -11.72 -20.10 -10.89
N ASP A 79 -12.44 -21.19 -11.16
CA ASP A 79 -13.45 -21.23 -12.22
C ASP A 79 -14.74 -20.58 -11.67
N PRO A 80 -15.40 -19.62 -12.35
CA PRO A 80 -16.43 -18.77 -11.74
C PRO A 80 -17.77 -19.45 -11.41
N ASP A 81 -17.97 -20.72 -11.77
CA ASP A 81 -19.32 -21.29 -11.90
C ASP A 81 -19.79 -22.24 -10.79
N GLU A 82 -19.02 -22.48 -9.72
CA GLU A 82 -19.46 -23.37 -8.64
C GLU A 82 -19.51 -22.70 -7.26
N ALA A 83 -20.50 -21.82 -7.07
CA ALA A 83 -20.89 -21.32 -5.76
C ALA A 83 -22.13 -22.05 -5.24
N GLY A 84 -21.97 -22.93 -4.25
CA GLY A 84 -23.12 -23.41 -3.46
C GLY A 84 -22.88 -24.62 -2.58
N ALA A 85 -22.68 -24.38 -1.27
CA ALA A 85 -23.37 -25.08 -0.17
C ALA A 85 -22.62 -24.86 1.15
N ALA A 86 -23.22 -24.12 2.08
CA ALA A 86 -22.82 -24.10 3.48
C ALA A 86 -23.33 -25.39 4.16
N MET A 87 -22.48 -26.09 4.91
CA MET A 87 -22.88 -27.21 5.75
C MET A 87 -22.33 -27.09 7.17
N ALA A 88 -23.18 -27.49 8.11
CA ALA A 88 -22.98 -27.44 9.56
C ALA A 88 -21.74 -28.20 10.02
N ALA A 89 -21.14 -27.70 11.10
CA ALA A 89 -19.94 -28.23 11.75
C ALA A 89 -20.16 -29.65 12.29
N ALA A 90 -19.89 -30.65 11.45
CA ALA A 90 -19.59 -32.00 11.89
C ALA A 90 -18.08 -32.12 12.11
N THR A 91 -17.66 -32.86 13.14
CA THR A 91 -16.26 -33.14 13.46
C THR A 91 -15.67 -34.07 12.39
N LEU A 92 -15.27 -33.49 11.26
CA LEU A 92 -14.77 -34.25 10.12
C LEU A 92 -13.32 -34.72 10.38
N THR A 93 -13.04 -35.98 10.07
CA THR A 93 -11.69 -36.57 10.09
C THR A 93 -11.14 -36.60 8.66
N PRO A 94 -9.82 -36.37 8.46
CA PRO A 94 -9.22 -36.39 7.12
C PRO A 94 -9.37 -37.77 6.45
N PRO A 95 -9.65 -37.83 5.14
CA PRO A 95 -9.59 -39.07 4.36
C PRO A 95 -8.20 -39.71 4.38
N VAL A 96 -8.14 -41.04 4.21
CA VAL A 96 -6.88 -41.79 4.11
C VAL A 96 -6.01 -41.22 2.98
N GLY A 97 -4.75 -40.88 3.30
CA GLY A 97 -3.78 -40.30 2.36
C GLY A 97 -3.73 -38.77 2.34
N VAL A 98 -4.61 -38.08 3.06
CA VAL A 98 -4.58 -36.62 3.21
C VAL A 98 -3.96 -36.26 4.56
N SER A 99 -2.97 -35.36 4.57
CA SER A 99 -2.36 -34.92 5.82
C SER A 99 -3.38 -34.14 6.67
N GLN A 100 -3.28 -34.24 8.00
CA GLN A 100 -4.15 -33.45 8.89
C GLN A 100 -4.06 -31.95 8.62
N LYS A 101 -2.87 -31.47 8.21
CA LYS A 101 -2.62 -30.08 7.87
C LYS A 101 -3.42 -29.66 6.63
N ASP A 102 -3.31 -30.42 5.54
CA ASP A 102 -3.99 -30.10 4.28
C ASP A 102 -5.51 -30.17 4.43
N PHE A 103 -5.99 -31.12 5.23
CA PHE A 103 -7.41 -31.23 5.55
C PHE A 103 -7.90 -30.06 6.41
N ALA A 104 -7.14 -29.64 7.43
CA ALA A 104 -7.48 -28.48 8.23
C ALA A 104 -7.47 -27.18 7.41
N ASP A 105 -6.52 -27.04 6.50
CA ASP A 105 -6.44 -25.89 5.58
C ASP A 105 -7.65 -25.88 4.60
N LEU A 106 -8.09 -27.05 4.11
CA LEU A 106 -9.29 -27.20 3.27
C LEU A 106 -10.59 -26.88 4.03
N ILE A 107 -10.75 -27.39 5.25
CA ILE A 107 -11.93 -27.10 6.08
C ILE A 107 -11.98 -25.62 6.42
N LYS A 108 -10.83 -25.02 6.77
CA LYS A 108 -10.70 -23.59 7.00
C LYS A 108 -11.08 -22.79 5.76
N PHE A 109 -10.64 -23.19 4.57
CA PHE A 109 -11.01 -22.54 3.31
C PHE A 109 -12.53 -22.57 3.06
N ARG A 110 -13.16 -23.74 3.20
CA ARG A 110 -14.61 -23.90 3.04
C ARG A 110 -15.42 -23.13 4.09
N SER A 111 -14.89 -22.98 5.30
CA SER A 111 -15.56 -22.23 6.38
C SER A 111 -15.37 -20.71 6.26
N SER A 112 -14.33 -20.24 5.57
CA SER A 112 -14.01 -18.81 5.49
C SER A 112 -14.85 -18.09 4.42
N GLY A 113 -15.38 -18.81 3.42
CA GLY A 113 -16.26 -18.25 2.39
C GLY A 113 -15.54 -17.30 1.40
N MET A 114 -16.12 -17.15 0.21
CA MET A 114 -15.55 -16.37 -0.92
C MET A 114 -15.26 -14.89 -0.57
N SER A 115 -16.09 -14.28 0.30
CA SER A 115 -15.91 -12.89 0.73
C SER A 115 -14.66 -12.66 1.57
N SER A 116 -14.30 -13.61 2.45
CA SER A 116 -13.05 -13.50 3.22
C SER A 116 -11.81 -13.66 2.35
N ASN A 117 -11.89 -14.50 1.30
CA ASN A 117 -10.81 -14.68 0.34
C ASN A 117 -10.63 -13.41 -0.51
N LEU A 118 -11.72 -12.77 -0.96
CA LEU A 118 -11.68 -11.49 -1.65
C LEU A 118 -11.08 -10.39 -0.77
N LEU A 119 -11.46 -10.31 0.51
CA LEU A 119 -10.86 -9.38 1.47
C LEU A 119 -9.37 -9.66 1.71
N GLN A 120 -8.95 -10.93 1.70
CA GLN A 120 -7.52 -11.27 1.81
C GLN A 120 -6.73 -10.91 0.56
N ILE A 121 -7.33 -11.08 -0.63
CA ILE A 121 -6.74 -10.65 -1.90
C ILE A 121 -6.60 -9.13 -1.95
N ASP A 122 -7.65 -8.41 -1.54
CA ASP A 122 -7.65 -6.94 -1.47
C ASP A 122 -6.59 -6.42 -0.49
N LYS A 123 -6.53 -6.97 0.73
CA LYS A 123 -5.47 -6.68 1.69
C LYS A 123 -4.08 -7.03 1.16
N ALA A 124 -3.93 -8.14 0.46
CA ALA A 124 -2.65 -8.53 -0.13
C ALA A 124 -2.24 -7.58 -1.25
N ALA A 125 -3.20 -7.11 -2.06
CA ALA A 125 -2.98 -6.10 -3.08
C ALA A 125 -2.50 -4.77 -2.44
N ASN A 126 -3.18 -4.31 -1.38
CA ASN A 126 -2.76 -3.13 -0.63
C ASN A 126 -1.36 -3.29 -0.03
N ASN A 127 -1.07 -4.44 0.59
CA ASN A 127 0.26 -4.73 1.15
C ASN A 127 1.36 -4.94 0.08
N SER A 128 0.98 -5.19 -1.18
CA SER A 128 1.90 -5.20 -2.32
C SER A 128 2.21 -3.79 -2.89
N SER A 129 1.71 -2.74 -2.24
CA SER A 129 2.04 -1.34 -2.58
C SER A 129 3.54 -1.12 -2.67
N VAL A 130 3.96 -0.39 -3.70
CA VAL A 130 5.33 0.09 -3.84
C VAL A 130 5.54 1.23 -2.85
N VAL A 131 6.30 0.96 -1.79
CA VAL A 131 6.65 1.96 -0.77
C VAL A 131 7.95 2.63 -1.19
N ILE A 132 7.89 3.93 -1.45
CA ILE A 132 9.03 4.72 -1.93
C ILE A 132 9.48 5.67 -0.83
N GLU A 133 10.77 5.66 -0.53
CA GLU A 133 11.43 6.71 0.24
C GLU A 133 12.32 7.52 -0.72
N LEU A 134 12.12 8.84 -0.75
CA LEU A 134 12.90 9.78 -1.53
C LEU A 134 13.74 10.63 -0.59
N GLU A 135 15.06 10.62 -0.78
CA GLU A 135 15.97 11.52 -0.09
C GLU A 135 16.49 12.59 -1.07
N TRP A 136 16.29 13.86 -0.74
CA TRP A 136 16.72 15.00 -1.56
C TRP A 136 17.18 16.16 -0.66
N GLU A 137 18.43 16.61 -0.80
CA GLU A 137 19.03 17.68 0.04
C GLU A 137 18.76 17.48 1.56
N GLY A 138 18.87 16.23 2.02
CA GLY A 138 18.62 15.83 3.41
C GLY A 138 17.15 15.71 3.81
N TRP A 139 16.21 16.10 2.97
CA TRP A 139 14.78 15.82 3.17
C TRP A 139 14.48 14.36 2.87
N ILE A 140 13.62 13.76 3.70
CA ILE A 140 13.18 12.37 3.58
C ILE A 140 11.67 12.37 3.40
N LEU A 141 11.20 11.94 2.23
CA LEU A 141 9.79 11.86 1.88
C LEU A 141 9.40 10.39 1.79
N LEU A 142 8.44 9.96 2.61
CA LEU A 142 7.92 8.60 2.64
C LEU A 142 6.55 8.53 1.97
N LEU A 143 6.46 7.73 0.92
CA LEU A 143 5.28 7.54 0.07
C LEU A 143 4.88 6.06 0.11
N PRO A 144 4.09 5.63 1.11
CA PRO A 144 3.77 4.22 1.34
C PRO A 144 2.67 3.65 0.44
N GLY A 145 2.10 4.44 -0.47
CA GLY A 145 0.94 4.01 -1.26
C GLY A 145 -0.21 3.64 -0.33
N ASP A 146 -0.74 2.43 -0.50
CA ASP A 146 -1.80 1.87 0.34
C ASP A 146 -1.29 0.67 1.17
N ALA A 147 0.02 0.64 1.46
CA ALA A 147 0.61 -0.36 2.35
C ALA A 147 -0.12 -0.42 3.70
N GLU A 148 -0.48 -1.63 4.13
CA GLU A 148 -1.16 -1.84 5.41
C GLU A 148 -0.22 -2.50 6.44
N GLU A 149 -0.77 -2.83 7.61
CA GLU A 149 -0.10 -3.42 8.77
C GLU A 149 0.99 -4.45 8.43
N LYS A 150 0.74 -5.36 7.49
CA LYS A 150 1.66 -6.44 7.18
C LYS A 150 2.90 -5.95 6.41
N SER A 151 2.72 -5.03 5.47
CA SER A 151 3.83 -4.38 4.77
C SER A 151 4.67 -3.56 5.74
N TRP A 152 4.04 -2.78 6.61
CA TRP A 152 4.72 -2.06 7.70
C TRP A 152 5.50 -2.97 8.63
N ALA A 153 4.91 -4.07 9.08
CA ALA A 153 5.57 -5.03 9.96
C ALA A 153 6.79 -5.71 9.30
N ILE A 154 6.74 -5.97 7.99
CA ILE A 154 7.89 -6.52 7.25
C ILE A 154 9.00 -5.46 7.12
N MET A 155 8.64 -4.23 6.74
CA MET A 155 9.59 -3.11 6.65
C MET A 155 10.28 -2.86 8.00
N ASP A 156 9.50 -2.91 9.08
CA ASP A 156 9.99 -2.71 10.43
C ASP A 156 10.94 -3.82 10.89
N ARG A 157 10.55 -5.09 10.69
CA ARG A 157 11.39 -6.25 11.02
C ARG A 157 12.73 -6.23 10.28
N LYS A 158 12.74 -5.68 9.07
CA LYS A 158 13.95 -5.51 8.25
C LYS A 158 14.76 -4.26 8.62
N GLY A 159 14.31 -3.45 9.59
CA GLY A 159 15.00 -2.24 10.02
C GLY A 159 15.03 -1.14 8.96
N LEU A 160 14.02 -1.07 8.10
CA LEU A 160 14.00 -0.15 6.95
C LEU A 160 13.44 1.22 7.29
N LEU A 161 12.64 1.32 8.35
CA LEU A 161 11.92 2.51 8.77
C LEU A 161 12.87 3.48 9.47
N ARG A 162 12.74 4.77 9.13
CA ARG A 162 13.45 5.87 9.79
C ARG A 162 12.56 7.13 9.78
N PRO A 163 12.87 8.14 10.63
CA PRO A 163 12.09 9.37 10.66
C PRO A 163 12.05 10.05 9.28
N ALA A 164 10.83 10.37 8.84
CA ALA A 164 10.56 11.08 7.60
C ALA A 164 10.15 12.52 7.91
N HIS A 165 10.46 13.43 6.99
CA HIS A 165 10.05 14.83 7.06
C HIS A 165 8.65 15.03 6.46
N PHE A 166 8.32 14.20 5.46
CA PHE A 166 7.03 14.19 4.79
C PHE A 166 6.51 12.76 4.73
N LEU A 167 5.26 12.56 5.14
CA LEU A 167 4.57 11.29 5.06
C LEU A 167 3.27 11.47 4.27
N LYS A 168 3.14 10.78 3.12
CA LYS A 168 1.78 10.49 2.60
C LYS A 168 1.17 9.44 3.52
N VAL A 169 0.08 9.76 4.19
CA VAL A 169 -0.61 8.82 5.07
C VAL A 169 -1.09 7.64 4.22
N SER A 170 -0.76 6.43 4.65
CA SER A 170 -1.03 5.23 3.87
C SER A 170 -2.53 4.93 3.80
N HIS A 171 -2.94 4.32 2.69
CA HIS A 171 -4.29 3.79 2.48
C HIS A 171 -5.38 4.79 2.86
N HIS A 172 -5.26 6.01 2.33
CA HIS A 172 -6.23 7.10 2.52
C HIS A 172 -6.49 7.50 3.99
N GLY A 173 -5.62 7.13 4.93
CA GLY A 173 -5.84 7.33 6.37
C GLY A 173 -6.76 6.30 7.00
N SER A 174 -6.87 5.10 6.42
CA SER A 174 -7.54 3.96 7.04
C SER A 174 -6.85 3.54 8.34
N VAL A 175 -7.60 2.92 9.26
CA VAL A 175 -7.11 2.45 10.57
C VAL A 175 -5.96 1.43 10.45
N ASN A 176 -5.93 0.66 9.36
CA ASN A 176 -4.88 -0.31 9.06
C ASN A 176 -3.79 0.23 8.11
N GLY A 177 -3.91 1.49 7.68
CA GLY A 177 -3.04 2.14 6.71
C GLY A 177 -1.69 2.47 7.30
N THR A 178 -1.63 3.40 8.27
CA THR A 178 -0.39 3.73 9.01
C THR A 178 -0.60 3.29 10.45
N PRO A 179 -0.12 2.10 10.87
CA PRO A 179 -0.48 1.56 12.17
C PRO A 179 0.32 2.22 13.30
N PRO A 180 -0.23 2.34 14.53
CA PRO A 180 0.39 3.11 15.61
C PRO A 180 1.81 2.68 15.99
N GLU A 181 2.15 1.40 15.85
CA GLU A 181 3.47 0.85 16.19
C GLU A 181 4.62 1.41 15.32
N VAL A 182 4.31 2.02 14.17
CA VAL A 182 5.33 2.65 13.33
C VAL A 182 5.45 4.15 13.53
N TYR A 183 4.54 4.80 14.26
CA TYR A 183 4.53 6.27 14.41
C TYR A 183 5.86 6.80 14.93
N GLU A 184 6.38 6.26 16.04
CA GLU A 184 7.66 6.72 16.59
C GLU A 184 8.86 6.44 15.67
N LYS A 185 8.71 5.56 14.69
CA LYS A 185 9.78 5.20 13.75
C LYS A 185 9.82 6.14 12.55
N VAL A 186 8.64 6.53 12.04
CA VAL A 186 8.54 7.33 10.80
C VAL A 186 8.17 8.78 11.04
N LEU A 187 7.53 9.09 12.16
CA LEU A 187 7.03 10.42 12.51
C LEU A 187 7.06 10.60 14.04
N PRO A 188 8.24 10.57 14.68
CA PRO A 188 8.37 10.62 16.13
C PRO A 188 7.78 11.91 16.72
N GLU A 189 7.24 11.83 17.94
CA GLU A 189 6.73 13.01 18.67
C GLU A 189 7.83 14.03 18.92
N VAL A 190 9.05 13.56 19.22
CA VAL A 190 10.24 14.39 19.31
C VAL A 190 11.04 14.24 18.02
N ALA A 191 11.01 15.29 17.19
CA ALA A 191 11.74 15.30 15.94
C ALA A 191 13.26 15.15 16.21
N PRO A 192 13.98 14.31 15.43
CA PRO A 192 15.44 14.17 15.54
C PRO A 192 16.23 15.38 15.01
N ASP A 193 15.55 16.37 14.44
CA ASP A 193 16.11 17.59 13.87
C ASP A 193 15.07 18.73 13.98
N ASP A 194 15.48 19.96 13.67
CA ASP A 194 14.64 21.16 13.79
C ASP A 194 13.68 21.39 12.60
N ARG A 195 13.58 20.44 11.65
CA ARG A 195 12.74 20.61 10.46
C ARG A 195 11.29 20.25 10.76
N ALA A 196 10.36 21.03 10.21
CA ALA A 196 8.94 20.72 10.33
C ALA A 196 8.60 19.35 9.74
N ARG A 197 7.61 18.69 10.35
CA ARG A 197 7.06 17.41 9.89
C ARG A 197 5.71 17.65 9.23
N ILE A 198 5.51 17.02 8.07
CA ILE A 198 4.30 17.15 7.26
C ILE A 198 3.69 15.75 7.07
N ALA A 199 2.39 15.63 7.33
CA ALA A 199 1.62 14.44 6.99
C ALA A 199 0.48 14.83 6.05
N VAL A 200 0.27 14.07 4.98
CA VAL A 200 -0.77 14.37 3.98
C VAL A 200 -1.68 13.17 3.80
N VAL A 201 -2.97 13.37 4.04
CA VAL A 201 -4.03 12.40 3.80
C VAL A 201 -4.66 12.71 2.45
N SER A 202 -4.57 11.76 1.53
CA SER A 202 -5.21 11.86 0.22
C SER A 202 -6.43 10.96 0.19
N THR A 203 -7.62 11.57 0.21
CA THR A 203 -8.92 10.88 0.23
C THR A 203 -10.04 11.83 -0.21
N PHE A 204 -11.22 11.29 -0.47
CA PHE A 204 -12.41 12.05 -0.84
C PHE A 204 -13.62 11.62 0.02
N ASN A 205 -14.52 12.56 0.28
CA ASN A 205 -15.66 12.32 1.17
C ASN A 205 -16.58 11.24 0.60
N GLY A 206 -16.86 10.21 1.41
CA GLY A 206 -17.78 9.14 1.05
C GLY A 206 -17.20 8.08 0.11
N SER A 207 -15.89 8.11 -0.19
CA SER A 207 -15.25 7.08 -1.01
C SER A 207 -15.26 5.70 -0.35
N TYR A 208 -14.97 5.64 0.96
CA TYR A 208 -14.95 4.38 1.72
C TYR A 208 -15.54 4.57 3.12
N PRO A 209 -16.35 3.63 3.63
CA PRO A 209 -16.88 3.70 4.99
C PRO A 209 -15.76 3.75 6.04
N GLY A 210 -15.81 4.74 6.94
CA GLY A 210 -14.85 4.87 8.04
C GLY A 210 -13.46 5.35 7.65
N VAL A 211 -13.25 5.78 6.41
CA VAL A 211 -11.98 6.33 5.91
C VAL A 211 -12.15 7.81 5.54
N PRO A 212 -11.24 8.69 5.97
CA PRO A 212 -10.13 8.42 6.90
C PRO A 212 -10.64 8.19 8.32
N ASN A 213 -9.88 7.43 9.10
CA ASN A 213 -10.15 7.14 10.49
C ASN A 213 -9.77 8.34 11.38
N ALA A 214 -10.70 8.83 12.21
CA ALA A 214 -10.50 10.03 13.02
C ALA A 214 -9.39 9.90 14.06
N ASP A 215 -9.24 8.73 14.68
CA ASP A 215 -8.20 8.48 15.68
C ASP A 215 -6.81 8.49 15.05
N THR A 216 -6.69 7.92 13.84
CA THR A 216 -5.48 7.96 13.02
C THR A 216 -5.09 9.41 12.70
N LEU A 217 -6.04 10.23 12.25
CA LEU A 217 -5.77 11.64 11.95
C LEU A 217 -5.37 12.43 13.21
N THR A 218 -6.04 12.17 14.33
CA THR A 218 -5.73 12.80 15.61
C THR A 218 -4.32 12.44 16.07
N ALA A 219 -3.93 11.17 15.99
CA ALA A 219 -2.59 10.74 16.39
C ALA A 219 -1.48 11.31 15.48
N LEU A 220 -1.75 11.50 14.19
CA LEU A 220 -0.79 12.08 13.26
C LEU A 220 -0.68 13.60 13.40
N SER A 221 -1.77 14.30 13.72
CA SER A 221 -1.76 15.76 13.91
C SER A 221 -1.00 16.21 15.16
N THR A 222 -0.81 15.33 16.15
CA THR A 222 0.07 15.61 17.29
C THR A 222 1.56 15.49 16.96
N ARG A 223 1.91 14.89 15.82
CA ARG A 223 3.30 14.59 15.39
C ARG A 223 3.77 15.43 14.21
N ALA A 224 2.85 15.94 13.41
CA ALA A 224 3.14 16.70 12.21
C ALA A 224 2.01 17.69 11.88
N THR A 225 2.32 18.68 11.05
CA THR A 225 1.29 19.47 10.38
C THR A 225 0.54 18.57 9.41
N LEU A 226 -0.74 18.29 9.73
CA LEU A 226 -1.60 17.41 8.95
C LEU A 226 -2.36 18.20 7.87
N TYR A 227 -2.22 17.78 6.63
CA TYR A 227 -2.98 18.27 5.48
C TYR A 227 -3.94 17.18 5.00
N ASP A 228 -5.16 17.56 4.65
CA ASP A 228 -6.22 16.63 4.25
C ASP A 228 -6.89 17.12 2.96
N THR A 229 -6.82 16.32 1.89
CA THR A 229 -7.37 16.73 0.59
C THR A 229 -8.89 16.93 0.61
N ARG A 230 -9.61 16.44 1.62
CA ARG A 230 -11.04 16.72 1.78
C ARG A 230 -11.34 18.18 2.09
N THR A 231 -10.35 18.96 2.54
CA THR A 231 -10.50 20.41 2.75
C THR A 231 -10.30 21.21 1.46
N LEU A 232 -9.92 20.54 0.36
CA LEU A 232 -9.70 21.17 -0.93
C LEU A 232 -10.94 21.05 -1.81
N GLU A 233 -11.19 22.08 -2.62
CA GLU A 233 -12.14 21.97 -3.73
C GLU A 233 -11.66 20.95 -4.77
N PRO A 234 -12.56 20.21 -5.43
CA PRO A 234 -12.19 19.27 -6.50
C PRO A 234 -11.28 19.90 -7.56
N GLY A 235 -10.19 19.21 -7.89
CA GLY A 235 -9.19 19.69 -8.86
C GLY A 235 -8.15 20.66 -8.30
N ARG A 236 -8.15 20.92 -6.97
CA ARG A 236 -7.07 21.63 -6.28
C ARG A 236 -6.03 20.67 -5.73
N SER A 237 -4.84 21.18 -5.47
CA SER A 237 -3.69 20.48 -4.89
C SER A 237 -3.11 21.27 -3.72
N PHE A 238 -2.35 20.58 -2.87
CA PHE A 238 -1.39 21.23 -1.98
C PHE A 238 -0.05 21.35 -2.70
N ASP A 239 0.61 22.48 -2.54
CA ASP A 239 1.98 22.70 -2.98
C ASP A 239 2.88 22.79 -1.76
N PHE A 240 3.98 22.03 -1.77
CA PHE A 240 4.94 21.98 -0.66
C PHE A 240 6.30 22.42 -1.17
N GLU A 241 6.89 23.40 -0.47
CA GLU A 241 8.25 23.86 -0.72
C GLU A 241 9.15 23.39 0.43
N PHE A 242 10.30 22.83 0.08
CA PHE A 242 11.30 22.36 1.02
C PHE A 242 12.57 23.18 0.80
N GLU A 243 13.04 23.82 1.87
CA GLU A 243 14.23 24.68 1.82
C GLU A 243 15.49 23.87 1.51
N ALA A 244 16.37 24.40 0.66
CA ALA A 244 17.62 23.74 0.27
C ALA A 244 18.68 23.79 1.39
#